data_AF-A0A7V7CQQ2-F1
#
_entry.id   AF-A0A7V7CQQ2-F1
#
_cell.length_a   1.000
_cell.length_b   1.000
_cell.length_c   1.000
_cell.angle_alpha   90.00
_cell.angle_beta   90.00
_cell.angle_gamma   90.00
#
_symmetry.space_group_name_H-M   'P 1'
#
loop_
_entity.id
_entity.type
_entity.pdbx_description
1 polymer ?
#
loop_
_entity_poly.entity_id
_entity_poly.type
_entity_poly.pdbx_seq_one_letter_code
_entity_poly.pdbx_strand_id
1 'polypeptide(L)'
;MMKYEWNPKKNEWLKRERNLSFEQVAFHLSQGDLWKIADHPDQKKYPGQQIYFVVIENYVYLVPHVIEKEYIFLKTIIPSRKATRDYRIEREEKNEIR
;
A
#
# COMPACT_ATOMS: atom_id res chain seq x y z
N MET A 1 -1.21 18.92 -4.10
CA MET A 1 -1.33 17.45 -4.18
C MET A 1 0.05 16.89 -3.86
N MET A 2 0.19 16.01 -2.86
CA MET A 2 1.49 15.38 -2.56
C MET A 2 1.88 14.42 -3.68
N LYS A 3 3.15 14.43 -4.07
CA LYS A 3 3.68 13.52 -5.09
C LYS A 3 4.11 12.20 -4.45
N TYR A 4 4.04 11.10 -5.20
CA TYR A 4 4.64 9.83 -4.78
C TYR A 4 6.06 9.73 -5.32
N GLU A 5 7.00 9.41 -4.44
CA GLU A 5 8.41 9.22 -4.77
C GLU A 5 8.87 7.84 -4.32
N TRP A 6 9.88 7.29 -4.99
CA TRP A 6 10.46 5.99 -4.67
C TRP A 6 11.89 5.86 -5.20
N ASN A 7 12.60 4.84 -4.73
CA ASN A 7 13.89 4.49 -5.31
C ASN A 7 13.72 3.79 -6.67
N PRO A 8 14.25 4.31 -7.79
CA PRO A 8 14.07 3.71 -9.11
C PRO A 8 14.63 2.28 -9.22
N LYS A 9 15.81 2.01 -8.63
CA LYS A 9 16.41 0.66 -8.64
C LYS A 9 15.54 -0.35 -7.90
N LYS A 10 14.92 0.06 -6.78
CA LYS A 10 13.98 -0.79 -6.04
C LYS A 10 12.72 -1.07 -6.85
N ASN A 11 12.24 -0.09 -7.61
CA ASN A 11 11.09 -0.25 -8.47
C ASN A 11 11.34 -1.28 -9.59
N GLU A 12 12.47 -1.17 -10.28
CA GLU A 12 12.85 -2.13 -11.31
C GLU A 12 13.03 -3.55 -10.75
N TRP A 13 13.56 -3.67 -9.53
CA TRP A 13 13.61 -4.95 -8.84
C TRP A 13 12.21 -5.52 -8.54
N LEU A 14 11.26 -4.68 -8.09
CA LEU A 14 9.87 -5.12 -7.85
C LEU A 14 9.19 -5.59 -9.14
N LYS A 15 9.42 -4.88 -10.26
CA LYS A 15 8.89 -5.24 -11.58
C LYS A 15 9.40 -6.62 -11.99
N ARG A 16 10.70 -6.86 -11.89
CA ARG A 16 11.32 -8.12 -12.32
C ARG A 16 10.98 -9.31 -11.42
N GLU A 17 11.06 -9.14 -10.10
CA GLU A 17 10.95 -10.27 -9.16
C GLU A 17 9.52 -10.55 -8.70
N ARG A 18 8.64 -9.54 -8.74
CA ARG A 18 7.29 -9.64 -8.18
C ARG A 18 6.19 -9.26 -9.16
N ASN A 19 6.53 -8.83 -10.38
CA ASN A 19 5.58 -8.31 -11.36
C ASN A 19 4.69 -7.19 -10.78
N LEU A 20 5.29 -6.33 -9.95
CA LEU A 20 4.63 -5.20 -9.28
C LEU A 20 5.47 -3.94 -9.44
N SER A 21 4.85 -2.77 -9.43
CA SER A 21 5.59 -1.51 -9.47
C SER A 21 4.99 -0.42 -8.59
N PHE A 22 5.81 0.56 -8.23
CA PHE A 22 5.34 1.74 -7.52
C PHE A 22 4.45 2.64 -8.39
N GLU A 23 4.64 2.64 -9.72
CA GLU A 23 3.70 3.32 -10.64
C GLU A 23 2.30 2.70 -10.54
N GLN A 24 2.21 1.37 -10.50
CA GLN A 24 0.93 0.66 -10.32
C GLN A 24 0.29 1.02 -8.98
N VAL A 25 1.08 1.04 -7.90
CA VAL A 25 0.59 1.46 -6.57
C VAL A 25 0.10 2.91 -6.58
N ALA A 26 0.87 3.83 -7.15
CA ALA A 26 0.50 5.24 -7.25
C ALA A 26 -0.78 5.44 -8.07
N PHE A 27 -0.94 4.68 -9.15
CA PHE A 27 -2.17 4.65 -9.95
C PHE A 27 -3.38 4.23 -9.09
N HIS A 28 -3.31 3.10 -8.39
CA HIS A 28 -4.40 2.62 -7.52
C HIS A 28 -4.71 3.58 -6.37
N LEU A 29 -3.69 4.17 -5.75
CA LEU A 29 -3.88 5.22 -4.74
C LEU A 29 -4.63 6.43 -5.33
N SER A 30 -4.33 6.83 -6.57
CA SER A 30 -5.04 7.93 -7.24
C SER A 30 -6.51 7.63 -7.57
N GLN A 31 -6.86 6.35 -7.73
CA GLN A 31 -8.23 5.90 -7.96
C GLN A 31 -9.04 5.72 -6.67
N GLY A 32 -8.40 5.85 -5.50
CA GLY A 32 -9.05 5.62 -4.22
C GLY A 32 -9.07 4.15 -3.79
N ASP A 33 -8.27 3.27 -4.41
CA ASP A 33 -8.16 1.85 -4.06
C ASP A 33 -7.34 1.62 -2.76
N LEU A 34 -7.51 2.50 -1.80
CA LEU A 34 -6.92 2.45 -0.47
C LEU A 34 -7.96 1.87 0.49
N TRP A 35 -7.69 0.68 1.04
CA TRP A 35 -8.58 0.08 2.04
C TRP A 35 -8.43 0.76 3.40
N LYS A 36 -7.20 0.94 3.88
CA LYS A 36 -6.91 1.65 5.14
C LYS A 36 -5.46 2.08 5.25
N ILE A 37 -5.18 2.88 6.28
CA ILE A 37 -3.85 3.30 6.71
C ILE A 37 -3.64 2.81 8.14
N ALA A 38 -2.44 2.35 8.46
CA ALA A 38 -2.04 2.05 9.84
C ALA A 38 -0.59 2.46 10.08
N ASP A 39 -0.25 2.77 11.32
CA ASP A 39 1.14 3.00 11.70
C ASP A 39 1.94 1.70 11.62
N HIS A 40 3.24 1.81 11.30
CA HIS A 40 4.14 0.66 11.39
C HIS A 40 4.15 0.14 12.86
N PRO A 41 4.00 -1.17 13.10
CA PRO A 41 3.86 -1.71 14.47
C PRO A 41 5.08 -1.44 15.36
N ASP A 42 6.27 -1.38 14.75
CA ASP A 42 7.51 -1.02 15.42
C ASP A 42 7.89 0.45 15.12
N GLN A 43 7.22 1.39 15.78
CA GLN A 43 7.55 2.83 15.67
C GLN A 43 8.90 3.20 16.28
N LYS A 44 9.43 2.39 17.21
CA LYS A 44 10.76 2.64 17.79
C LYS A 44 11.84 2.48 16.74
N LYS A 45 11.72 1.44 15.91
CA LYS A 45 12.66 1.18 14.81
C LYS A 45 12.34 1.96 13.53
N TYR A 46 11.07 2.26 13.29
CA TYR A 46 10.60 2.95 12.08
C TYR A 46 9.73 4.16 12.42
N PRO A 47 10.30 5.20 13.07
CA PRO A 47 9.54 6.36 13.51
C PRO A 47 8.93 7.12 12.33
N GLY A 48 7.63 7.43 12.43
CA GLY A 48 6.89 8.17 11.42
C GLY A 48 6.55 7.37 10.16
N GLN A 49 6.86 6.07 10.14
CA GLN A 49 6.49 5.20 9.04
C GLN A 49 5.05 4.70 9.21
N GLN A 50 4.28 4.80 8.15
CA GLN A 50 2.92 4.29 8.05
C GLN A 50 2.85 3.24 6.94
N ILE A 51 1.71 2.54 6.88
CA ILE A 51 1.45 1.46 5.93
C ILE A 51 0.13 1.76 5.23
N TYR A 52 0.17 1.89 3.91
CA TYR A 52 -1.03 1.85 3.08
C TYR A 52 -1.41 0.40 2.79
N PHE A 53 -2.69 0.10 2.90
CA PHE A 53 -3.28 -1.17 2.48
C PHE A 53 -3.98 -0.94 1.15
N VAL A 54 -3.26 -1.17 0.05
CA VAL A 54 -3.72 -0.87 -1.32
C VAL A 54 -4.32 -2.13 -1.93
N VAL A 55 -5.50 -1.99 -2.53
CA VAL A 55 -6.19 -3.08 -3.22
C VAL A 55 -5.79 -3.05 -4.70
N ILE A 56 -5.21 -4.15 -5.17
CA ILE A 56 -4.84 -4.34 -6.58
C ILE A 56 -5.40 -5.71 -6.98
N GLU A 57 -6.29 -5.73 -7.98
CA GLU A 57 -6.93 -6.97 -8.47
C GLU A 57 -7.55 -7.83 -7.34
N ASN A 58 -8.28 -7.21 -6.41
CA ASN A 58 -8.88 -7.87 -5.22
C ASN A 58 -7.89 -8.55 -4.26
N TYR A 59 -6.62 -8.15 -4.32
CA TYR A 59 -5.58 -8.55 -3.40
C TYR A 59 -5.01 -7.33 -2.67
N VAL A 60 -4.77 -7.45 -1.35
CA VAL A 60 -4.28 -6.34 -0.54
C VAL A 60 -2.75 -6.40 -0.41
N TYR A 61 -2.12 -5.29 -0.78
CA TYR A 61 -0.70 -5.05 -0.66
C TYR A 61 -0.43 -4.01 0.42
N LEU A 62 0.53 -4.31 1.29
CA LEU A 62 1.05 -3.39 2.28
C LEU A 62 2.17 -2.58 1.64
N VAL A 63 2.03 -1.26 1.70
CA VAL A 63 2.98 -0.31 1.14
C VAL A 63 3.46 0.60 2.27
N PRO A 64 4.57 0.22 2.94
CA PRO A 64 5.20 1.08 3.92
C PRO A 64 5.69 2.36 3.26
N HIS A 65 5.40 3.50 3.89
CA HIS A 65 5.72 4.82 3.37
C HIS A 65 6.00 5.80 4.51
N VAL A 66 6.69 6.90 4.16
CA VAL A 66 6.87 8.05 5.05
C VAL A 66 6.31 9.29 4.36
N ILE A 67 5.62 10.12 5.13
CA ILE A 67 5.08 11.39 4.66
C ILE A 67 6.11 12.46 4.94
N GLU A 68 6.59 13.10 3.87
CA GLU A 68 7.47 14.25 3.92
C GLU A 68 6.66 15.52 3.60
N LYS A 69 7.29 16.69 3.71
CA LYS A 69 6.60 17.98 3.49
C LYS A 69 5.94 18.09 2.11
N GLU A 70 6.57 17.56 1.08
CA GLU A 70 6.16 17.76 -0.33
C GLU A 70 5.79 16.45 -1.05
N TYR A 71 6.18 15.30 -0.50
CA TYR A 71 6.03 14.00 -1.14
C TYR A 71 5.79 12.88 -0.14
N ILE A 72 5.30 11.75 -0.64
CA ILE A 72 5.15 10.50 0.09
C ILE A 72 6.15 9.51 -0.49
N PHE A 73 7.08 9.02 0.33
CA PHE A 73 8.11 8.11 -0.12
C PHE A 73 7.72 6.65 0.11
N LEU A 74 7.55 5.89 -0.98
CA LEU A 74 7.19 4.47 -0.94
C LEU A 74 8.43 3.60 -0.75
N LYS A 75 8.42 2.74 0.29
CA LYS A 75 9.59 1.92 0.65
C LYS A 75 9.60 0.57 -0.06
N THR A 76 8.45 -0.12 -0.11
CA THR A 76 8.33 -1.47 -0.70
C THR A 76 6.86 -1.85 -0.91
N ILE A 77 6.61 -2.96 -1.60
CA ILE A 77 5.28 -3.56 -1.81
C ILE A 77 5.30 -4.98 -1.27
N ILE A 78 4.41 -5.29 -0.33
CA ILE A 78 4.37 -6.59 0.37
C ILE A 78 2.97 -7.20 0.21
N PRO A 79 2.80 -8.35 -0.46
CA PRO A 79 1.50 -9.02 -0.51
C PRO A 79 1.10 -9.49 0.90
N SER A 80 -0.16 -9.30 1.28
CA SER A 80 -0.66 -9.81 2.57
C SER A 80 -1.94 -10.62 2.40
N ARG A 81 -1.78 -11.93 2.59
CA ARG A 81 -2.91 -12.88 2.66
C ARG A 81 -3.88 -12.54 3.78
N LYS A 82 -3.35 -12.18 4.96
CA LYS A 82 -4.16 -11.79 6.11
C LYS A 82 -5.01 -10.56 5.78
N ALA A 83 -4.39 -9.50 5.28
CA ALA A 83 -5.09 -8.28 4.92
C ALA A 83 -6.12 -8.52 3.80
N THR A 84 -5.79 -9.37 2.82
CA THR A 84 -6.71 -9.73 1.74
C THR A 84 -7.95 -10.46 2.26
N ARG A 85 -7.78 -11.43 3.16
CA ARG A 85 -8.90 -12.13 3.80
C ARG A 85 -9.78 -11.16 4.59
N ASP A 86 -9.15 -10.35 5.44
CA ASP A 86 -9.86 -9.41 6.31
C ASP A 86 -10.63 -8.36 5.46
N TYR A 87 -10.07 -7.90 4.33
CA TYR A 87 -10.76 -7.03 3.36
C TYR A 87 -11.97 -7.69 2.70
N ARG A 88 -11.87 -8.98 2.36
CA ARG A 88 -12.99 -9.74 1.74
C ARG A 88 -14.16 -9.90 2.70
N ILE A 89 -13.88 -10.28 3.95
CA ILE A 89 -14.89 -10.40 5.02
C ILE A 89 -15.62 -9.05 5.19
N GLU A 90 -14.88 -7.95 5.34
CA GLU A 90 -15.48 -6.62 5.49
C GLU A 90 -16.34 -6.21 4.27
N ARG A 91 -15.94 -6.62 3.06
CA ARG A 91 -16.72 -6.36 1.85
C ARG A 91 -18.00 -7.19 1.75
N GLU A 92 -17.95 -8.46 2.16
CA GLU A 92 -19.12 -9.34 2.21
C GLU A 92 -20.14 -8.81 3.20
N GLU A 93 -19.72 -8.47 4.42
CA GLU A 93 -20.57 -7.85 5.45
C GLU A 93 -21.25 -6.56 4.94
N LYS A 94 -20.51 -5.70 4.23
CA LYS A 94 -21.06 -4.47 3.64
C LYS A 94 -22.08 -4.71 2.52
N ASN A 95 -21.96 -5.82 1.80
CA ASN A 95 -22.88 -6.18 0.73
C ASN A 95 -24.18 -6.80 1.29
N GLU A 96 -24.13 -7.47 2.42
CA GLU A 96 -25.30 -8.08 3.08
C GLU A 96 -26.21 -7.06 3.79
N ILE A 97 -25.68 -5.87 4.13
CA ILE A 97 -26.41 -4.79 4.80
C ILE A 97 -27.14 -3.87 3.79
N ARG A 98 -26.94 -4.07 2.48
CA ARG A 98 -27.47 -3.22 1.41
C ARG A 98 -28.67 -3.83 0.70
#